data_AF-A0A3D5FSP2-F1
#
_entry.id   AF-A0A3D5FSP2-F1
#
_cell.length_a   1.000
_cell.length_b   1.000
_cell.length_c   1.000
_cell.angle_alpha   90.00
_cell.angle_beta   90.00
_cell.angle_gamma   90.00
#
_symmetry.space_group_name_H-M   'P 1'
#
loop_
_entity.id
_entity.type
_entity.pdbx_description
1 polymer ?
#
loop_
_entity_poly.entity_id
_entity_poly.type
_entity_poly.pdbx_seq_one_letter_code
_entity_poly.pdbx_strand_id
1 'polypeptide(L)'
;MEMLRALATRLHKLGADGLYLHDLQWPHGEREYHILRELSDPEIYERKTKLYAASQQNDGADSRLPPRALPATLIEGHPLVVPLQVDDRLTSARADGALVSGHLGIRIIQTCPRDELRFSFNGVPTTPTKVEHFYGGLVPYAAVRAGFQERINTHYWFYFDLSPDQLIEGDNRVEVEMTSRFTDIEDDRVVYQAELELRYDEPAVPRAGQM
;
A
#
# COMPACT_ATOMS: atom_id res chain seq x y z
N MET A 1 -2.06 11.03 4.87
CA MET A 1 -1.33 12.06 4.09
C MET A 1 -0.26 11.44 3.19
N GLU A 2 0.33 10.35 3.64
CA GLU A 2 1.47 9.61 3.12
C GLU A 2 1.25 9.15 1.67
N MET A 3 0.05 8.65 1.33
CA MET A 3 -0.29 8.26 -0.04
C MET A 3 -0.34 9.46 -1.00
N LEU A 4 -0.81 10.62 -0.53
CA LEU A 4 -0.88 11.83 -1.36
C LEU A 4 0.53 12.35 -1.68
N ARG A 5 1.46 12.28 -0.71
CA ARG A 5 2.88 12.59 -0.95
C ARG A 5 3.49 11.65 -1.99
N ALA A 6 3.23 10.35 -1.89
CA ALA A 6 3.70 9.36 -2.86
C ALA A 6 3.17 9.65 -4.28
N LEU A 7 1.87 9.94 -4.39
CA LEU A 7 1.22 10.31 -5.65
C LEU A 7 1.79 11.62 -6.22
N ALA A 8 1.95 12.64 -5.38
CA ALA A 8 2.54 13.92 -5.75
C ALA A 8 3.96 13.75 -6.30
N THR A 9 4.80 13.00 -5.58
CA THR A 9 6.17 12.66 -5.99
C THR A 9 6.19 12.04 -7.39
N ARG A 10 5.30 11.07 -7.64
CA ARG A 10 5.15 10.43 -8.95
C ARG A 10 4.72 11.42 -10.03
N LEU A 11 3.69 12.23 -9.78
CA LEU A 11 3.15 13.17 -10.76
C LEU A 11 4.18 14.23 -11.15
N HIS A 12 4.94 14.77 -10.20
CA HIS A 12 6.04 15.69 -10.51
C HIS A 12 7.16 15.00 -11.31
N LYS A 13 7.50 13.75 -10.99
CA LYS A 13 8.46 12.97 -11.80
C LYS A 13 7.98 12.75 -13.24
N LEU A 14 6.66 12.68 -13.44
CA LEU A 14 6.02 12.62 -14.76
C LEU A 14 5.86 14.00 -15.44
N GLY A 15 6.32 15.08 -14.81
CA GLY A 15 6.31 16.44 -15.37
C GLY A 15 5.05 17.24 -15.06
N ALA A 16 4.26 16.87 -14.06
CA ALA A 16 3.11 17.68 -13.64
C ALA A 16 3.56 18.99 -12.96
N ASP A 17 3.01 20.12 -13.40
CA ASP A 17 3.25 21.45 -12.83
C ASP A 17 2.46 21.72 -11.54
N GLY A 18 1.49 20.86 -11.20
CA GLY A 18 0.65 21.03 -10.03
C GLY A 18 -0.29 19.85 -9.81
N LEU A 19 -0.99 19.89 -8.67
CA LEU A 19 -1.90 18.83 -8.23
C LEU A 19 -3.30 19.39 -8.10
N TYR A 20 -4.27 18.68 -8.69
CA TYR A 20 -5.68 18.96 -8.51
C TYR A 20 -6.31 17.95 -7.55
N LEU A 21 -6.89 18.44 -6.46
CA LEU A 21 -7.50 17.63 -5.40
C LEU A 21 -9.01 17.86 -5.39
N HIS A 22 -9.76 16.97 -6.04
CA HIS A 22 -11.20 17.14 -6.27
C HIS A 22 -12.05 17.00 -5.00
N ASP A 23 -11.68 16.10 -4.09
CA ASP A 23 -12.54 15.68 -2.96
C ASP A 23 -12.16 16.30 -1.61
N LEU A 24 -11.51 17.48 -1.61
CA LEU A 24 -11.26 18.20 -0.36
C LEU A 24 -12.55 18.77 0.21
N GLN A 25 -12.82 18.46 1.47
CA GLN A 25 -14.04 18.90 2.15
C GLN A 25 -14.10 20.43 2.27
N TRP A 26 -15.26 20.99 1.95
CA TRP A 26 -15.59 22.40 2.19
C TRP A 26 -16.58 22.52 3.37
N PRO A 27 -16.42 23.49 4.28
CA PRO A 27 -15.31 24.45 4.38
C PRO A 27 -14.01 23.77 4.83
N HIS A 28 -12.87 24.28 4.34
CA HIS A 28 -11.56 23.74 4.66
C HIS A 28 -11.23 23.91 6.15
N GLY A 29 -10.84 22.82 6.80
CA GLY A 29 -10.30 22.80 8.14
C GLY A 29 -8.78 22.79 8.15
N GLU A 30 -8.21 22.62 9.35
CA GLU A 30 -6.76 22.52 9.56
C GLU A 30 -6.11 21.44 8.68
N ARG A 31 -6.77 20.28 8.57
CA ARG A 31 -6.31 19.17 7.74
C ARG A 31 -6.17 19.60 6.29
N GLU A 32 -7.23 20.14 5.68
CA GLU A 32 -7.22 20.56 4.27
C GLU A 32 -6.15 21.61 4.01
N TYR A 33 -5.99 22.60 4.89
CA TYR A 33 -4.92 23.60 4.79
C TYR A 33 -3.53 22.97 4.90
N HIS A 34 -3.34 21.98 5.77
CA HIS A 34 -2.09 21.25 5.87
C HIS A 34 -1.78 20.50 4.57
N ILE A 35 -2.77 19.83 3.97
CA ILE A 35 -2.62 19.16 2.66
C ILE A 35 -2.16 20.16 1.60
N LEU A 36 -2.87 21.29 1.47
CA LEU A 36 -2.61 22.28 0.43
C LEU A 36 -1.24 22.94 0.57
N ARG A 37 -0.80 23.24 1.80
CA ARG A 37 0.52 23.84 2.06
C ARG A 37 1.66 22.86 1.85
N GLU A 38 1.45 21.60 2.19
CA GLU A 38 2.50 20.61 2.07
C GLU A 38 2.68 20.19 0.60
N LEU A 39 1.59 19.90 -0.10
CA LEU A 39 1.65 19.41 -1.48
C LEU A 39 1.90 20.50 -2.52
N SER A 40 1.99 21.78 -2.12
CA SER A 40 2.30 22.88 -3.05
C SER A 40 3.75 22.90 -3.51
N ASP A 41 4.66 22.29 -2.75
CA ASP A 41 6.09 22.29 -3.07
C ASP A 41 6.72 20.91 -2.74
N PRO A 42 7.32 20.21 -3.73
CA PRO A 42 8.01 18.94 -3.53
C PRO A 42 9.06 18.92 -2.43
N GLU A 43 9.77 20.03 -2.22
CA GLU A 43 10.85 20.09 -1.22
C GLU A 43 10.30 19.92 0.20
N ILE A 44 9.05 20.33 0.45
CA ILE A 44 8.44 20.27 1.79
C ILE A 44 8.24 18.82 2.25
N TYR A 45 7.96 17.90 1.34
CA TYR A 45 7.65 16.50 1.66
C TYR A 45 8.67 15.49 1.11
N GLU A 46 9.78 15.95 0.54
CA GLU A 46 10.81 15.09 -0.06
C GLU A 46 11.33 14.03 0.93
N ARG A 47 11.57 14.42 2.19
CA ARG A 47 12.05 13.53 3.26
C ARG A 47 10.99 13.24 4.33
N LYS A 48 9.73 13.17 3.94
CA LYS A 48 8.63 12.73 4.81
C LYS A 48 8.15 11.34 4.44
N THR A 49 7.55 10.66 5.40
CA THR A 49 6.97 9.32 5.26
C THR A 49 5.95 9.30 4.13
N LYS A 50 6.06 8.28 3.27
CA LYS A 50 5.20 8.08 2.08
C LYS A 50 4.69 6.65 2.02
N LEU A 51 3.48 6.45 1.51
CA LEU A 51 2.87 5.14 1.34
C LEU A 51 2.61 4.88 -0.14
N TYR A 52 3.36 3.94 -0.71
CA TYR A 52 3.18 3.46 -2.08
C TYR A 52 2.28 2.22 -2.06
N ALA A 53 1.15 2.27 -2.76
CA ALA A 53 0.21 1.15 -2.82
C ALA A 53 0.07 0.63 -4.25
N ALA A 54 0.01 -0.69 -4.40
CA ALA A 54 -0.35 -1.31 -5.66
C ALA A 54 -1.79 -0.91 -6.03
N SER A 55 -1.98 -0.49 -7.27
CA SER A 55 -3.30 -0.09 -7.76
C SER A 55 -4.25 -1.27 -7.78
N GLN A 56 -5.45 -1.09 -7.24
CA GLN A 56 -6.53 -2.09 -7.26
C GLN A 56 -7.43 -1.89 -8.47
N GLN A 57 -7.80 -3.00 -9.12
CA GLN A 57 -8.85 -3.07 -10.12
C GLN A 57 -10.20 -2.93 -9.40
N ASN A 58 -10.99 -1.97 -9.84
CA ASN A 58 -12.36 -1.80 -9.36
C ASN A 58 -13.33 -2.47 -10.34
N ASP A 59 -14.45 -2.95 -9.82
CA ASP A 59 -15.56 -3.42 -10.64
C ASP A 59 -16.05 -2.27 -11.54
N GLY A 60 -16.18 -2.54 -12.85
CA GLY A 60 -16.55 -1.52 -13.83
C GLY A 60 -15.42 -0.56 -14.24
N ALA A 61 -14.16 -0.88 -13.94
CA ALA A 61 -13.01 -0.12 -14.43
C ALA A 61 -13.03 0.02 -15.96
N ASP A 62 -12.68 1.23 -16.45
CA ASP A 62 -12.61 1.52 -17.88
C ASP A 62 -11.61 0.59 -18.55
N SER A 63 -12.09 -0.19 -19.52
CA SER A 63 -11.29 -1.10 -20.37
C SER A 63 -10.09 -0.43 -21.08
N ARG A 64 -10.08 0.91 -21.18
CA ARG A 64 -8.95 1.67 -21.74
C ARG A 64 -7.78 1.83 -20.77
N LEU A 65 -8.00 1.61 -19.48
CA LEU A 65 -6.95 1.69 -18.48
C LEU A 65 -6.13 0.38 -18.50
N PRO A 66 -4.81 0.46 -18.23
CA PRO A 66 -4.00 -0.74 -18.13
C PRO A 66 -4.54 -1.67 -17.03
N PRO A 67 -4.48 -2.99 -17.24
CA PRO A 67 -4.93 -3.96 -16.25
C PRO A 67 -4.10 -3.82 -14.98
N ARG A 68 -4.78 -3.88 -13.83
CA ARG A 68 -4.13 -3.81 -12.52
C ARG A 68 -3.90 -5.21 -11.97
N ALA A 69 -2.81 -5.37 -11.21
CA ALA A 69 -2.38 -6.69 -10.71
C ALA A 69 -3.20 -7.21 -9.53
N LEU A 70 -3.97 -6.34 -8.86
CA LEU A 70 -4.77 -6.69 -7.69
C LEU A 70 -6.24 -6.29 -7.90
N PRO A 71 -7.21 -6.95 -7.26
CA PRO A 71 -7.06 -8.19 -6.49
C PRO A 71 -6.72 -9.39 -7.39
N ALA A 72 -5.96 -10.36 -6.88
CA ALA A 72 -5.59 -11.56 -7.63
C ALA A 72 -5.62 -12.82 -6.75
N THR A 73 -6.14 -13.91 -7.33
CA THR A 73 -6.21 -15.23 -6.68
C THR A 73 -4.84 -15.91 -6.71
N LEU A 74 -4.41 -16.44 -5.57
CA LEU A 74 -3.23 -17.29 -5.47
C LEU A 74 -3.54 -18.67 -6.03
N ILE A 75 -2.67 -19.15 -6.91
CA ILE A 75 -2.72 -20.49 -7.47
C ILE A 75 -1.57 -21.28 -6.86
N GLU A 76 -1.85 -22.49 -6.39
CA GLU A 76 -0.86 -23.33 -5.74
C GLU A 76 0.34 -23.59 -6.67
N GLY A 77 1.56 -23.40 -6.15
CA GLY A 77 2.83 -23.54 -6.88
C GLY A 77 3.10 -22.47 -7.95
N HIS A 78 2.28 -21.42 -8.04
CA HIS A 78 2.46 -20.33 -9.01
C HIS A 78 2.61 -18.99 -8.27
N PRO A 79 3.81 -18.40 -8.24
CA PRO A 79 4.03 -17.13 -7.56
C PRO A 79 3.28 -15.99 -8.25
N LEU A 80 2.51 -15.23 -7.48
CA LEU A 80 1.91 -13.97 -7.91
C LEU A 80 2.94 -12.84 -7.75
N VAL A 81 3.21 -12.11 -8.82
CA VAL A 81 4.08 -10.92 -8.81
C VAL A 81 3.24 -9.65 -8.80
N VAL A 82 3.37 -8.87 -7.74
CA VAL A 82 2.71 -7.57 -7.58
C VAL A 82 3.73 -6.46 -7.78
N PRO A 83 3.59 -5.63 -8.84
CA PRO A 83 4.49 -4.51 -9.07
C PRO A 83 4.17 -3.34 -8.10
N LEU A 84 5.22 -2.73 -7.57
CA LEU A 84 5.17 -1.49 -6.78
C LEU A 84 6.13 -0.48 -7.38
N GLN A 85 5.62 0.65 -7.87
CA GLN A 85 6.48 1.74 -8.30
C GLN A 85 6.80 2.66 -7.13
N VAL A 86 8.08 2.82 -6.82
CA VAL A 86 8.59 3.79 -5.85
C VAL A 86 9.31 4.90 -6.59
N ASP A 87 8.67 6.06 -6.73
CA ASP A 87 9.23 7.19 -7.48
C ASP A 87 10.08 8.16 -6.64
N ASP A 88 10.34 7.82 -5.38
CA ASP A 88 11.12 8.62 -4.44
C ASP A 88 12.64 8.55 -4.70
N ARG A 89 13.39 9.54 -4.21
CA ARG A 89 14.86 9.63 -4.35
C ARG A 89 15.57 8.93 -3.20
N LEU A 90 15.47 7.60 -3.16
CA LEU A 90 16.01 6.77 -2.07
C LEU A 90 17.54 6.78 -1.98
N THR A 91 18.24 6.95 -3.11
CA THR A 91 19.70 6.96 -3.18
C THR A 91 20.26 8.16 -2.43
N SER A 92 19.75 9.36 -2.72
CA SER A 92 20.12 10.56 -1.96
C SER A 92 19.62 10.47 -0.52
N ALA A 93 18.40 9.96 -0.28
CA ALA A 93 17.88 9.81 1.07
C ALA A 93 18.76 8.93 1.99
N ARG A 94 19.32 7.86 1.43
CA ARG A 94 20.29 7.01 2.14
C ARG A 94 21.61 7.72 2.38
N ALA A 95 22.13 8.42 1.37
CA ALA A 95 23.36 9.20 1.51
C ALA A 95 23.24 10.29 2.59
N ASP A 96 22.07 10.89 2.71
CA ASP A 96 21.74 11.91 3.72
C ASP A 96 21.46 11.30 5.11
N GLY A 97 21.33 9.97 5.22
CA GLY A 97 20.92 9.29 6.46
C GLY A 97 19.44 9.49 6.84
N ALA A 98 18.63 10.04 5.94
CA ALA A 98 17.24 10.39 6.19
C ALA A 98 16.26 9.20 6.04
N LEU A 99 16.60 8.19 5.24
CA LEU A 99 15.77 7.00 5.06
C LEU A 99 15.99 6.01 6.22
N VAL A 100 14.97 5.80 7.04
CA VAL A 100 15.05 4.98 8.26
C VAL A 100 14.74 3.52 7.97
N SER A 101 13.59 3.23 7.34
CA SER A 101 13.15 1.87 7.08
C SER A 101 12.03 1.82 6.02
N GLY A 102 11.70 0.62 5.58
CA GLY A 102 10.47 0.34 4.84
C GLY A 102 9.58 -0.63 5.61
N HIS A 103 8.27 -0.45 5.53
CA HIS A 103 7.29 -1.41 6.03
C HIS A 103 6.40 -1.87 4.89
N LEU A 104 6.51 -3.13 4.53
CA LEU A 104 5.66 -3.76 3.53
C LEU A 104 4.47 -4.42 4.24
N GLY A 105 3.26 -4.09 3.79
CA GLY A 105 2.01 -4.74 4.20
C GLY A 105 1.38 -5.45 3.03
N ILE A 106 1.04 -6.73 3.21
CA ILE A 106 0.31 -7.53 2.21
C ILE A 106 -0.98 -8.02 2.84
N ARG A 107 -2.11 -7.70 2.20
CA ARG A 107 -3.43 -8.15 2.62
C ARG A 107 -3.89 -9.32 1.79
N ILE A 108 -4.17 -10.45 2.45
CA ILE A 108 -4.69 -11.66 1.81
C ILE A 108 -6.04 -12.02 2.45
N ILE A 109 -7.03 -12.29 1.61
CA ILE A 109 -8.38 -12.67 2.01
C ILE A 109 -8.48 -14.20 2.09
N GLN A 110 -9.20 -14.70 3.10
CA GLN A 110 -9.52 -16.11 3.32
C GLN A 110 -8.32 -17.02 3.62
N THR A 111 -7.18 -16.46 4.03
CA THR A 111 -6.01 -17.25 4.43
C THR A 111 -6.33 -18.18 5.61
N CYS A 112 -5.80 -19.40 5.57
CA CYS A 112 -5.89 -20.39 6.62
C CYS A 112 -4.51 -20.63 7.26
N PRO A 113 -4.41 -20.87 8.58
CA PRO A 113 -3.16 -21.29 9.20
C PRO A 113 -2.54 -22.59 8.66
N ARG A 114 -3.32 -23.39 7.92
CA ARG A 114 -2.85 -24.63 7.27
C ARG A 114 -2.36 -24.41 5.83
N ASP A 115 -2.55 -23.22 5.26
CA ASP A 115 -1.93 -22.86 3.99
C ASP A 115 -0.44 -22.58 4.24
N GLU A 116 0.41 -22.94 3.28
CA GLU A 116 1.82 -22.55 3.29
C GLU A 116 2.02 -21.41 2.29
N LEU A 117 2.45 -20.25 2.80
CA LEU A 117 2.74 -19.06 2.01
C LEU A 117 4.23 -18.71 2.07
N ARG A 118 4.79 -18.33 0.93
CA ARG A 118 6.13 -17.76 0.81
C ARG A 118 6.05 -16.35 0.25
N PHE A 119 6.94 -15.50 0.75
CA PHE A 119 7.01 -14.10 0.38
C PHE A 119 8.45 -13.75 -0.03
N SER A 120 8.58 -12.93 -1.06
CA SER A 120 9.85 -12.27 -1.38
C SER A 120 9.63 -10.84 -1.83
N PHE A 121 10.63 -9.99 -1.56
CA PHE A 121 10.68 -8.62 -2.01
C PHE A 121 11.94 -8.41 -2.82
N ASN A 122 11.79 -7.97 -4.07
CA ASN A 122 12.90 -7.81 -5.03
C ASN A 122 13.78 -9.06 -5.16
N GLY A 123 13.17 -10.25 -5.17
CA GLY A 123 13.85 -11.54 -5.24
C GLY A 123 14.51 -12.00 -3.94
N VAL A 124 14.44 -11.22 -2.85
CA VAL A 124 14.94 -11.60 -1.53
C VAL A 124 13.81 -12.23 -0.70
N PRO A 125 13.91 -13.50 -0.29
CA PRO A 125 12.94 -14.12 0.60
C PRO A 125 12.77 -13.33 1.89
N THR A 126 11.53 -13.14 2.33
CA THR A 126 11.20 -12.38 3.54
C THR A 126 10.16 -13.10 4.38
N THR A 127 10.22 -12.91 5.69
CA THR A 127 9.31 -13.52 6.66
C THR A 127 8.50 -12.44 7.36
N PRO A 128 7.18 -12.60 7.54
CA PRO A 128 6.38 -11.61 8.22
C PRO A 128 6.88 -11.38 9.65
N THR A 129 7.14 -10.14 10.03
CA THR A 129 7.49 -9.76 11.40
C THR A 129 6.24 -9.65 12.28
N LYS A 130 5.08 -9.39 11.66
CA LYS A 130 3.79 -9.32 12.33
C LYS A 130 2.68 -9.81 11.40
N VAL A 131 1.72 -10.55 11.97
CA VAL A 131 0.50 -10.97 11.28
C VAL A 131 -0.70 -10.52 12.10
N GLU A 132 -1.58 -9.75 11.49
CA GLU A 132 -2.85 -9.34 12.07
C GLU A 132 -4.00 -9.90 11.25
N HIS A 133 -5.15 -10.10 11.88
CA HIS A 133 -6.35 -10.47 11.18
C HIS A 133 -7.55 -9.70 11.72
N PHE A 134 -8.50 -9.45 10.84
CA PHE A 134 -9.82 -8.98 11.24
C PHE A 134 -10.88 -9.65 10.40
N TYR A 135 -12.06 -9.77 11.00
CA TYR A 135 -13.24 -10.30 10.35
C TYR A 135 -14.01 -9.15 9.71
N GLY A 136 -14.32 -9.27 8.42
CA GLY A 136 -15.03 -8.25 7.64
C GLY A 136 -16.47 -7.99 8.10
N GLY A 137 -17.00 -8.81 9.02
CA GLY A 137 -18.32 -8.62 9.61
C GLY A 137 -19.47 -9.09 8.71
N LEU A 138 -20.69 -8.80 9.16
CA LEU A 138 -21.91 -8.93 8.36
C LEU A 138 -22.09 -7.63 7.56
N VAL A 139 -22.20 -7.74 6.24
CA VAL A 139 -22.47 -6.58 5.37
C VAL A 139 -23.86 -6.03 5.70
N PRO A 140 -24.04 -4.72 5.97
CA PRO A 140 -25.35 -4.14 6.22
C PRO A 140 -26.29 -4.35 5.02
N TYR A 141 -27.54 -4.72 5.29
CA TYR A 141 -28.57 -4.98 4.26
C TYR A 141 -28.68 -3.88 3.18
N ALA A 142 -28.47 -2.62 3.55
CA ALA A 142 -28.49 -1.49 2.63
C ALA A 142 -27.35 -1.53 1.58
N ALA A 143 -26.16 -2.00 1.96
CA ALA A 143 -25.01 -2.12 1.05
C ALA A 143 -25.23 -3.25 0.04
N VAL A 144 -25.79 -4.38 0.49
CA VAL A 144 -26.18 -5.49 -0.40
C VAL A 144 -27.19 -5.02 -1.46
N ARG A 145 -28.20 -4.26 -1.04
CA ARG A 145 -29.22 -3.71 -1.96
C ARG A 145 -28.64 -2.70 -2.97
N ALA A 146 -27.55 -2.04 -2.61
CA ALA A 146 -26.83 -1.12 -3.49
C ALA A 146 -25.87 -1.83 -4.45
N GLY A 147 -25.87 -3.17 -4.49
CA GLY A 147 -25.07 -3.97 -5.42
C GLY A 147 -23.68 -4.32 -4.90
N PHE A 148 -23.35 -4.02 -3.64
CA PHE A 148 -22.12 -4.49 -3.03
C PHE A 148 -22.24 -5.98 -2.70
N GLN A 149 -21.18 -6.75 -2.96
CA GLN A 149 -21.19 -8.19 -2.68
C GLN A 149 -21.32 -8.45 -1.17
N GLU A 150 -22.20 -9.40 -0.82
CA GLU A 150 -22.23 -10.03 0.50
C GLU A 150 -20.92 -10.80 0.68
N ARG A 151 -19.94 -10.21 1.38
CA ARG A 151 -18.69 -10.94 1.69
C ARG A 151 -18.42 -10.94 3.18
N ILE A 152 -18.69 -12.09 3.78
CA ILE A 152 -18.11 -12.48 5.05
C ILE A 152 -16.68 -12.94 4.76
N ASN A 153 -15.72 -12.04 4.91
CA ASN A 153 -14.32 -12.32 4.62
C ASN A 153 -13.46 -12.26 5.87
N THR A 154 -12.52 -13.20 6.00
CA THR A 154 -11.37 -13.01 6.88
C THR A 154 -10.28 -12.26 6.12
N HIS A 155 -9.72 -11.24 6.75
CA HIS A 155 -8.64 -10.44 6.18
C HIS A 155 -7.41 -10.62 7.04
N TYR A 156 -6.34 -11.13 6.44
CA TYR A 156 -5.03 -11.24 7.06
C TYR A 156 -4.10 -10.19 6.48
N TRP A 157 -3.42 -9.47 7.37
CA TRP A 157 -2.33 -8.57 7.04
C TRP A 157 -1.01 -9.19 7.48
N PHE A 158 -0.11 -9.35 6.52
CA PHE A 158 1.26 -9.78 6.73
C PHE A 158 2.16 -8.55 6.60
N TYR A 159 2.87 -8.22 7.68
CA TYR A 159 3.78 -7.08 7.73
C TYR A 159 5.22 -7.54 7.73
N PHE A 160 6.07 -6.82 7.01
CA PHE A 160 7.49 -7.10 6.88
C PHE A 160 8.27 -5.81 7.10
N ASP A 161 9.31 -5.90 7.92
CA ASP A 161 10.25 -4.80 8.13
C ASP A 161 11.41 -4.94 7.12
N LEU A 162 11.64 -3.88 6.35
CA LEU A 162 12.65 -3.82 5.30
C LEU A 162 13.73 -2.82 5.71
N SER A 163 14.98 -3.25 5.57
CA SER A 163 16.14 -2.35 5.74
C SER A 163 16.23 -1.36 4.58
N PRO A 164 16.85 -0.17 4.80
CA PRO A 164 17.08 0.80 3.74
C PRO A 164 17.76 0.23 2.49
N ASP A 165 18.63 -0.78 2.64
CA ASP A 165 19.38 -1.39 1.53
C ASP A 165 18.51 -2.26 0.61
N GLN A 166 17.37 -2.76 1.10
CA GLN A 166 16.44 -3.56 0.31
C GLN A 166 15.51 -2.71 -0.59
N LEU A 167 15.35 -1.43 -0.24
CA LEU A 167 14.45 -0.51 -0.94
C LEU A 167 15.14 0.01 -2.20
N ILE A 168 14.47 0.02 -3.35
CA ILE A 168 15.05 0.57 -4.58
C ILE A 168 14.13 1.62 -5.20
N GLU A 169 14.75 2.60 -5.84
CA GLU A 169 14.02 3.55 -6.68
C GLU A 169 13.50 2.83 -7.93
N GLY A 170 12.28 3.16 -8.33
CA GLY A 170 11.63 2.60 -9.51
C GLY A 170 10.82 1.34 -9.22
N ASP A 171 10.94 0.37 -10.12
CA ASP A 171 10.13 -0.84 -10.14
C ASP A 171 10.56 -1.82 -9.04
N ASN A 172 9.69 -2.02 -8.06
CA ASN A 172 9.83 -3.03 -7.02
C ASN A 172 8.86 -4.19 -7.29
N ARG A 173 9.22 -5.38 -6.82
CA ARG A 173 8.44 -6.60 -6.99
C ARG A 173 8.17 -7.25 -5.65
N VAL A 174 6.88 -7.42 -5.34
CA VAL A 174 6.43 -8.23 -4.22
C VAL A 174 5.94 -9.55 -4.79
N GLU A 175 6.47 -10.65 -4.32
CA GLU A 175 6.07 -11.97 -4.77
C GLU A 175 5.42 -12.72 -3.61
N VAL A 176 4.27 -13.31 -3.89
CA VAL A 176 3.49 -14.12 -2.94
C VAL A 176 3.20 -15.46 -3.61
N GLU A 177 3.66 -16.54 -2.99
CA GLU A 177 3.44 -17.90 -3.48
C GLU A 177 2.68 -18.69 -2.42
N MET A 178 1.62 -19.38 -2.83
CA MET A 178 0.99 -20.41 -2.01
C MET A 178 1.60 -21.76 -2.40
N THR A 179 2.48 -22.30 -1.56
CA THR A 179 3.16 -23.57 -1.84
C THR A 179 2.33 -24.79 -1.47
N SER A 180 1.37 -24.62 -0.56
CA SER A 180 0.42 -25.66 -0.16
C SER A 180 -0.92 -25.01 0.15
N ARG A 181 -1.99 -25.48 -0.50
CA ARG A 181 -3.36 -25.01 -0.24
C ARG A 181 -4.09 -25.99 0.68
N PHE A 182 -4.72 -25.48 1.74
CA PHE A 182 -5.64 -26.28 2.53
C PHE A 182 -6.99 -26.43 1.81
N THR A 183 -7.30 -27.65 1.37
CA THR A 183 -8.41 -27.95 0.44
C THR A 183 -9.78 -28.04 1.08
N ASP A 184 -9.90 -28.17 2.40
CA ASP A 184 -11.22 -28.25 3.06
C ASP A 184 -11.92 -26.87 3.12
N ILE A 185 -11.22 -25.80 2.72
CA ILE A 185 -11.78 -24.45 2.54
C ILE A 185 -11.90 -24.18 1.05
N GLU A 186 -13.14 -24.09 0.57
CA GLU A 186 -13.47 -23.88 -0.85
C GLU A 186 -13.09 -22.48 -1.35
N ASP A 187 -13.11 -21.47 -0.47
CA ASP A 187 -12.82 -20.08 -0.84
C ASP A 187 -11.43 -19.89 -1.43
N ASP A 188 -11.32 -18.99 -2.40
CA ASP A 188 -10.04 -18.59 -2.98
C ASP A 188 -9.22 -17.72 -2.03
N ARG A 189 -7.90 -17.91 -2.05
CA ARG A 189 -6.95 -17.01 -1.38
C ARG A 189 -6.65 -15.85 -2.29
N VAL A 190 -7.05 -14.65 -1.91
CA VAL A 190 -6.95 -13.48 -2.79
C VAL A 190 -5.99 -12.48 -2.18
N VAL A 191 -4.88 -12.19 -2.85
CA VAL A 191 -4.07 -11.01 -2.53
C VAL A 191 -4.88 -9.80 -2.95
N TYR A 192 -5.25 -8.99 -1.96
CA TYR A 192 -6.15 -7.87 -2.17
C TYR A 192 -5.40 -6.54 -2.20
N GLN A 193 -4.33 -6.42 -1.43
CA GLN A 193 -3.61 -5.16 -1.24
C GLN A 193 -2.13 -5.46 -0.98
N ALA A 194 -1.28 -4.59 -1.51
CA ALA A 194 0.14 -4.55 -1.20
C ALA A 194 0.55 -3.08 -1.06
N GLU A 195 1.14 -2.73 0.08
CA GLU A 195 1.53 -1.36 0.41
C GLU A 195 2.93 -1.32 0.99
N LEU A 196 3.71 -0.34 0.56
CA LEU A 196 5.06 -0.08 1.05
C LEU A 196 5.11 1.32 1.64
N GLU A 197 5.22 1.38 2.96
CA GLU A 197 5.49 2.61 3.70
C GLU A 197 6.99 2.85 3.75
N LEU A 198 7.45 3.98 3.24
CA LEU A 198 8.82 4.46 3.40
C LEU A 198 8.85 5.41 4.59
N ARG A 199 9.66 5.09 5.61
CA ARG A 199 9.82 5.93 6.80
C ARG A 199 11.08 6.74 6.72
N TYR A 200 10.92 8.03 6.99
CA TYR A 200 12.02 8.98 7.05
C TYR A 200 12.22 9.48 8.47
N ASP A 201 13.42 9.97 8.76
CA ASP A 201 13.74 10.66 10.01
C ASP A 201 13.10 12.06 9.97
N GLU A 202 11.87 12.15 10.46
CA GLU A 202 11.11 13.40 10.52
C GLU A 202 11.38 14.15 11.83
N PRO A 203 11.54 15.48 11.80
CA PRO A 203 11.72 16.27 13.01
C PRO A 203 10.52 16.11 13.95
N ALA A 204 10.80 16.08 15.25
CA ALA A 204 9.75 15.96 16.26
C ALA A 204 8.71 17.07 16.09
N VAL A 205 7.44 16.68 15.92
CA VAL A 205 6.33 17.64 15.89
C VAL A 205 6.14 18.18 17.31
N PRO A 206 6.26 19.49 17.54
CA PRO A 206 5.95 20.04 18.85
C PRO A 206 4.49 19.72 19.16
N ARG A 207 4.23 19.06 20.30
CA ARG A 207 2.88 19.05 20.87
C ARG A 207 2.49 20.51 21.05
N ALA A 208 1.37 20.90 20.46
CA ALA A 208 0.84 22.27 20.49
C ALA A 208 1.21 22.94 21.82
N GLY A 209 2.10 23.93 21.75
CA GLY A 209 2.49 24.70 22.92
C GLY A 209 1.23 25.26 23.56
N GLN A 210 1.16 25.20 24.90
CA GLN A 210 0.17 25.97 25.63
C GLN A 210 0.23 27.42 25.12
N MET A 211 -0.85 27.85 24.47
CA MET A 211 -1.20 29.27 24.44
C MET A 211 -1.61 29.70 25.86
#